data_AF-A0A2T3HJL6-F1
#
_entry.id   AF-A0A2T3HJL6-F1
#
_cell.length_a   1.000
_cell.length_b   1.000
_cell.length_c   1.000
_cell.angle_alpha   90.00
_cell.angle_beta   90.00
_cell.angle_gamma   90.00
#
_symmetry.space_group_name_H-M   'P 1'
#
loop_
_entity.id
_entity.type
_entity.pdbx_description
1 polymer ?
#
loop_
_entity_poly.entity_id
_entity_poly.type
_entity_poly.pdbx_seq_one_letter_code
_entity_poly.pdbx_strand_id
1 'polypeptide(L)'
;MEKACVDLNQLINVFTDASGAVYQSDKLNCLYLDFGGKFARFNCNALLKFKQAVERIDVEDMLLSSDRSDYELVTFNGCEHIYLLNAVEVISLRSLLQGAFTMFRLNHLINDCLYRLVS
;
A
#
# COMPACT_ATOMS: atom_id res chain seq x y z
N MET A 1 -10.94 3.45 -19.07
CA MET A 1 -11.94 2.37 -18.93
C MET A 1 -11.19 1.06 -18.73
N GLU A 2 -10.98 0.64 -17.49
CA GLU A 2 -10.84 -0.78 -17.11
C GLU A 2 -11.02 -0.92 -15.59
N LYS A 3 -12.22 -0.60 -15.10
CA LYS A 3 -12.72 -1.28 -13.89
C LYS A 3 -13.05 -2.70 -14.35
N ALA A 4 -12.03 -3.53 -14.54
CA ALA A 4 -12.25 -4.97 -14.54
C ALA A 4 -12.94 -5.26 -13.20
N CYS A 5 -14.14 -5.84 -13.30
CA CYS A 5 -15.08 -6.04 -12.21
C CYS A 5 -14.49 -7.00 -11.16
N VAL A 6 -13.62 -6.49 -10.30
CA VAL A 6 -13.17 -7.21 -9.11
C VAL A 6 -14.34 -7.17 -8.13
N ASP A 7 -14.94 -8.33 -7.88
CA ASP A 7 -15.94 -8.48 -6.83
C ASP A 7 -15.26 -8.28 -5.48
N LEU A 8 -15.49 -7.12 -4.86
CA LEU A 8 -14.92 -6.75 -3.56
C LEU A 8 -15.25 -7.79 -2.47
N ASN A 9 -16.37 -8.53 -2.60
CA ASN A 9 -16.73 -9.58 -1.65
C ASN A 9 -15.80 -10.80 -1.72
N GLN A 10 -15.01 -10.96 -2.78
CA GLN A 10 -14.01 -12.02 -2.91
C GLN A 10 -12.62 -11.58 -2.46
N LEU A 11 -12.46 -10.31 -2.07
CA LEU A 11 -11.21 -9.80 -1.55
C LEU A 11 -11.16 -9.90 -0.04
N ILE A 12 -10.02 -10.35 0.48
CA ILE A 12 -9.75 -10.36 1.91
C ILE A 12 -9.26 -8.96 2.28
N ASN A 13 -9.96 -8.31 3.19
CA ASN A 13 -9.49 -7.05 3.77
C ASN A 13 -8.25 -7.34 4.64
N VAL A 14 -7.10 -6.79 4.25
CA VAL A 14 -5.84 -6.94 5.00
C VAL A 14 -5.77 -5.89 6.10
N PHE A 15 -6.02 -4.64 5.74
CA PHE A 15 -5.97 -3.50 6.64
C PHE A 15 -6.76 -2.33 6.05
N THR A 16 -7.40 -1.54 6.92
CA THR A 16 -8.16 -0.34 6.53
C THR A 16 -8.00 0.72 7.60
N ASP A 17 -7.82 1.97 7.16
CA ASP A 17 -7.84 3.15 8.01
C ASP A 17 -8.71 4.24 7.39
N ALA A 18 -8.64 5.46 7.92
CA ALA A 18 -9.43 6.59 7.44
C ALA A 18 -9.04 7.07 6.02
N SER A 19 -7.85 6.72 5.54
CA SER A 19 -7.29 7.17 4.27
C SER A 19 -7.50 6.18 3.12
N GLY A 20 -7.74 4.91 3.43
CA GLY A 20 -7.92 3.88 2.42
C GLY A 20 -7.87 2.46 2.97
N ALA A 21 -7.66 1.51 2.07
CA ALA A 21 -7.63 0.09 2.40
C ALA A 21 -6.66 -0.71 1.53
N VAL A 22 -6.11 -1.78 2.10
CA VAL A 22 -5.35 -2.80 1.37
C VAL A 22 -6.13 -4.10 1.41
N TYR A 23 -6.28 -4.70 0.24
CA TYR A 23 -6.98 -5.96 0.06
C TYR A 23 -6.06 -7.00 -0.57
N GLN A 24 -6.37 -8.28 -0.32
CA GLN A 24 -5.67 -9.42 -0.88
C GLN A 24 -6.64 -10.28 -1.70
N SER A 25 -6.19 -10.73 -2.87
CA SER A 25 -6.86 -11.76 -3.64
C SER A 25 -5.96 -12.99 -3.72
N ASP A 26 -6.32 -14.05 -2.99
CA ASP A 26 -5.60 -15.32 -3.06
C ASP A 26 -5.73 -15.97 -4.44
N LYS A 27 -6.93 -15.86 -5.03
CA LYS A 27 -7.24 -16.41 -6.36
C LYS A 27 -6.37 -15.80 -7.46
N LEU A 28 -6.14 -14.50 -7.40
CA LEU A 28 -5.35 -13.76 -8.40
C LEU A 28 -3.89 -13.56 -7.96
N ASN A 29 -3.53 -14.05 -6.77
CA ASN A 29 -2.22 -13.88 -6.15
C ASN A 29 -1.71 -12.43 -6.21
N CYS A 30 -2.57 -11.49 -5.83
CA CYS A 30 -2.30 -10.06 -5.92
C CYS A 30 -2.91 -9.28 -4.76
N LEU A 31 -2.44 -8.05 -4.63
CA LEU A 31 -2.87 -7.08 -3.63
C LEU A 31 -3.53 -5.91 -4.34
N TYR A 32 -4.56 -5.36 -3.72
CA TYR A 32 -5.19 -4.13 -4.17
C TYR A 32 -5.00 -3.04 -3.12
N LEU A 33 -4.62 -1.85 -3.57
CA LEU A 33 -4.53 -0.65 -2.76
C LEU A 33 -5.65 0.29 -3.20
N ASP A 34 -6.55 0.59 -2.28
CA ASP A 34 -7.54 1.65 -2.41
C ASP A 34 -7.02 2.89 -1.68
N PHE A 35 -6.65 3.92 -2.44
CA PHE A 35 -6.12 5.16 -1.89
C PHE A 35 -6.35 6.33 -2.85
N GLY A 36 -6.79 7.49 -2.35
CA GLY A 36 -6.95 8.70 -3.15
C GLY A 36 -7.89 8.54 -4.35
N GLY A 37 -8.94 7.71 -4.22
CA GLY A 37 -9.90 7.39 -5.28
C GLY A 37 -9.35 6.46 -6.38
N LYS A 38 -8.14 5.90 -6.19
CA LYS A 38 -7.54 4.92 -7.09
C LYS A 38 -7.59 3.53 -6.45
N PHE A 39 -7.99 2.55 -7.26
CA PHE A 39 -7.97 1.13 -6.90
C PHE A 39 -6.89 0.43 -7.73
N ALA A 40 -5.69 0.33 -7.17
CA ALA A 40 -4.48 -0.07 -7.87
C ALA A 40 -4.11 -1.53 -7.54
N ARG A 41 -3.67 -2.30 -8.55
CA ARG A 41 -3.28 -3.71 -8.39
C ARG A 41 -1.76 -3.83 -8.28
N PHE A 42 -1.30 -4.62 -7.32
CA PHE A 42 0.11 -4.90 -7.08
C PHE A 42 0.35 -6.40 -6.91
N ASN A 43 1.53 -6.86 -7.29
CA ASN A 43 2.08 -8.08 -6.67
C ASN A 43 2.83 -7.70 -5.38
N CYS A 44 3.15 -8.67 -4.52
CA CYS A 44 3.78 -8.41 -3.22
C CYS A 44 5.10 -7.62 -3.34
N ASN A 45 5.95 -7.96 -4.31
CA ASN A 45 7.23 -7.28 -4.54
C ASN A 45 7.06 -5.83 -4.99
N ALA A 46 6.08 -5.59 -5.86
CA ALA A 46 5.74 -4.25 -6.34
C ALA A 46 5.20 -3.38 -5.21
N LEU A 47 4.31 -3.92 -4.36
CA LEU A 47 3.80 -3.19 -3.20
C LEU A 47 4.91 -2.88 -2.18
N LEU A 48 5.85 -3.81 -1.97
CA LEU A 48 7.00 -3.56 -1.09
C LEU A 48 7.91 -2.45 -1.62
N LYS A 49 8.24 -2.46 -2.92
CA LYS A 49 9.01 -1.38 -3.56
C LYS A 49 8.27 -0.05 -3.48
N PHE A 50 6.95 -0.07 -3.67
CA PHE A 50 6.11 1.11 -3.53
C PHE A 50 6.16 1.68 -2.11
N LYS A 51 5.99 0.83 -1.08
CA LYS A 51 6.17 1.22 0.32
C LYS A 51 7.53 1.87 0.56
N GLN A 52 8.61 1.24 0.11
CA GLN A 52 9.97 1.78 0.27
C GLN A 52 10.15 3.14 -0.44
N ALA A 53 9.54 3.33 -1.61
CA ALA A 53 9.58 4.62 -2.31
C ALA A 53 8.84 5.70 -1.52
N VAL A 54 7.63 5.39 -1.02
CA VAL A 54 6.83 6.32 -0.22
C VAL A 54 7.53 6.67 1.11
N GLU A 55 8.21 5.72 1.75
CA GLU A 55 8.96 5.93 3.00
C GLU A 55 10.22 6.78 2.83
N ARG A 56 10.78 6.89 1.62
CA ARG A 56 11.99 7.69 1.34
C ARG A 56 11.72 9.17 1.13
N ILE A 57 10.46 9.56 0.90
CA ILE A 57 10.07 10.95 0.68
C ILE A 57 10.41 11.80 1.91
N ASP A 58 11.09 12.93 1.74
CA ASP A 58 11.38 13.80 2.87
C ASP A 58 10.20 14.76 3.08
N VAL A 59 9.29 14.38 3.98
CA VAL A 59 8.08 15.18 4.27
C VAL A 59 8.43 16.49 4.98
N GLU A 60 9.53 16.53 5.74
CA GLU A 60 9.97 17.76 6.40
C GLU A 60 10.49 18.75 5.35
N ASP A 61 11.31 18.28 4.40
CA ASP A 61 11.77 19.10 3.27
C ASP A 61 10.59 19.60 2.42
N MET A 62 9.59 18.74 2.15
CA MET A 62 8.38 19.14 1.41
C MET A 62 7.59 20.27 2.10
N LEU A 63 7.55 20.30 3.43
CA LEU A 63 6.76 21.28 4.18
C LEU A 63 7.53 22.59 4.48
N LEU A 64 8.85 22.52 4.59
CA LEU A 64 9.68 23.63 5.07
C LEU A 64 10.41 24.37 3.95
N SER A 65 10.57 23.76 2.77
CA SER A 65 11.27 24.41 1.65
C SER A 65 10.34 25.36 0.88
N SER A 66 10.80 26.59 0.66
CA SER A 66 10.10 27.58 -0.18
C SER A 66 10.29 27.35 -1.68
N ASP A 67 11.30 26.54 -2.04
CA ASP A 67 11.79 26.39 -3.42
C ASP A 67 11.35 25.05 -4.05
N ARG A 68 10.69 24.17 -3.30
CA ARG A 68 10.12 22.92 -3.83
C ARG A 68 8.62 23.01 -4.06
N SER A 69 8.15 22.08 -4.89
CA SER A 69 6.73 21.78 -5.08
C SER A 69 6.14 21.10 -3.84
N ASP A 70 4.91 21.48 -3.46
CA ASP A 70 4.12 20.86 -2.39
C ASP A 70 3.72 19.39 -2.67
N TYR A 71 3.99 18.93 -3.89
CA TYR A 71 3.66 17.60 -4.37
C TYR A 71 4.89 16.79 -4.78
N GLU A 72 4.88 15.51 -4.42
CA GLU A 72 5.85 14.50 -4.80
C GLU A 72 5.24 13.51 -5.80
N LEU A 73 5.97 13.21 -6.87
CA LEU A 73 5.59 12.18 -7.83
C LEU A 73 6.16 10.83 -7.38
N VAL A 74 5.29 9.87 -7.08
CA VAL A 74 5.67 8.50 -6.74
C VAL A 74 5.35 7.56 -7.90
N THR A 75 6.41 7.04 -8.51
CA THR A 75 6.39 6.00 -9.54
C THR A 75 7.65 5.14 -9.43
N PHE A 76 7.61 3.91 -9.92
CA PHE A 76 8.79 3.04 -9.99
C PHE A 76 8.71 2.14 -11.23
N ASN A 77 9.87 1.58 -11.60
CA ASN A 77 9.96 0.76 -12.79
C ASN A 77 9.05 -0.49 -12.70
N GLY A 78 8.14 -0.65 -13.66
CA GLY A 78 7.13 -1.71 -13.67
C GLY A 78 5.86 -1.40 -12.86
N CYS A 79 5.67 -0.16 -12.42
CA CYS A 79 4.40 0.30 -11.86
C CYS A 79 3.50 0.88 -12.96
N GLU A 80 2.30 0.37 -13.11
CA GLU A 80 1.27 0.94 -13.99
C GLU A 80 0.57 2.15 -13.35
N HIS A 81 0.85 2.43 -12.08
CA HIS A 81 0.16 3.43 -11.29
C HIS A 81 1.08 4.57 -10.88
N ILE A 82 0.66 5.80 -11.19
CA ILE A 82 1.36 7.02 -10.84
C ILE A 82 0.57 7.74 -9.74
N TYR A 83 1.26 8.14 -8.68
CA TYR A 83 0.68 8.96 -7.61
C TYR A 83 1.36 10.32 -7.58
N LEU A 84 0.57 11.37 -7.53
CA LEU A 84 1.01 12.72 -7.21
C LEU A 84 0.47 13.00 -5.82
N LEU A 85 1.35 13.13 -4.84
CA LEU A 85 0.99 13.13 -3.42
C LEU A 85 1.47 14.43 -2.78
N ASN A 86 0.60 15.10 -2.03
CA ASN A 86 1.04 16.13 -1.10
C ASN A 86 1.58 15.51 0.20
N ALA A 87 2.18 16.34 1.06
CA ALA A 87 2.75 15.89 2.34
C ALA A 87 1.77 15.09 3.22
N VAL A 88 0.50 15.51 3.30
CA VAL A 88 -0.54 14.84 4.11
C VAL A 88 -0.89 13.47 3.52
N GLU A 89 -1.00 13.40 2.19
CA GLU A 89 -1.25 12.15 1.48
C GLU A 89 -0.07 11.18 1.61
N VAL A 90 1.17 11.67 1.60
CA VAL A 90 2.36 10.84 1.88
C VAL A 90 2.28 10.24 3.28
N ILE A 91 2.00 11.04 4.31
CA ILE A 91 1.87 10.54 5.70
C ILE A 91 0.74 9.50 5.80
N SER A 92 -0.41 9.79 5.20
CA SER A 92 -1.57 8.91 5.22
C SER A 92 -1.25 7.57 4.54
N LEU A 93 -0.64 7.62 3.36
CA LEU A 93 -0.24 6.43 2.61
C LEU A 93 0.84 5.62 3.34
N ARG A 94 1.79 6.27 4.03
CA ARG A 94 2.76 5.58 4.89
C ARG A 94 2.06 4.80 5.99
N SER A 95 1.12 5.44 6.68
CA SER A 95 0.37 4.81 7.77
C SER A 95 -0.40 3.58 7.27
N LEU A 96 -1.12 3.74 6.16
CA LEU A 96 -1.89 2.67 5.53
C LEU A 96 -1.01 1.47 5.12
N LEU A 97 0.11 1.74 4.44
CA LEU A 97 1.05 0.70 4.02
C LEU A 97 1.73 0.04 5.23
N GLN A 98 2.10 0.81 6.25
CA GLN A 98 2.70 0.26 7.47
C GLN A 98 1.72 -0.65 8.23
N GLY A 99 0.44 -0.25 8.33
CA GLY A 99 -0.62 -1.07 8.91
C GLY A 99 -0.80 -2.39 8.15
N ALA A 100 -0.90 -2.32 6.82
CA ALA A 100 -1.03 -3.52 5.97
C ALA A 100 0.16 -4.48 6.12
N PHE A 101 1.39 -3.98 6.09
CA PHE A 101 2.59 -4.81 6.26
C PHE A 101 2.72 -5.39 7.68
N THR A 102 2.25 -4.66 8.69
CA THR A 102 2.12 -5.20 10.05
C THR A 102 1.16 -6.39 10.07
N MET A 103 0.00 -6.27 9.42
CA MET A 103 -0.98 -7.36 9.35
C MET A 103 -0.45 -8.60 8.62
N PHE A 104 0.30 -8.43 7.53
CA PHE A 104 0.99 -9.56 6.89
C PHE A 104 1.98 -10.25 7.84
N ARG A 105 2.77 -9.47 8.58
CA ARG A 105 3.73 -10.02 9.55
C ARG A 105 3.03 -10.75 10.69
N LEU A 106 1.94 -10.20 11.21
CA LEU A 106 1.14 -10.82 12.25
C LEU A 106 0.55 -12.15 11.78
N ASN A 107 -0.03 -12.19 10.57
CA ASN A 107 -0.55 -13.43 10.00
C ASN A 107 0.54 -14.49 9.88
N HIS A 108 1.73 -14.10 9.40
CA HIS A 108 2.88 -15.01 9.34
C HIS A 108 3.30 -15.54 10.72
N LEU A 109 3.38 -14.67 11.73
CA LEU A 109 3.73 -15.08 13.10
C LEU A 109 2.69 -16.03 13.71
N ILE A 110 1.39 -15.76 13.51
CA ILE A 110 0.32 -16.63 13.98
C ILE A 110 0.40 -18.00 13.31
N ASN A 111 0.60 -18.02 12.00
CA ASN A 111 0.76 -19.26 11.23
C ASN A 111 1.96 -20.06 11.74
N ASP A 112 3.12 -19.40 11.88
CA ASP A 112 4.34 -19.99 12.44
C ASP A 112 4.09 -20.61 13.82
N CYS A 113 3.40 -19.91 14.73
CA CYS A 113 3.10 -20.43 16.06
C CYS A 113 2.14 -21.63 16.02
N LEU A 114 1.08 -21.57 15.21
CA LEU A 114 0.07 -22.63 15.15
C LEU A 114 0.62 -23.93 14.55
N TYR A 115 1.41 -23.83 13.48
CA TYR A 115 1.88 -25.02 12.75
C TYR A 115 3.21 -25.57 13.27
N ARG A 116 4.05 -24.75 13.92
CA ARG A 116 5.31 -25.22 14.51
C ARG A 116 5.12 -25.94 15.84
N LEU A 117 4.03 -25.69 16.57
CA LEU A 117 3.71 -26.39 17.84
C LEU A 117 3.11 -27.80 17.66
N VAL A 118 2.73 -28.17 16.44
CA VAL A 118 2.15 -29.49 16.10
C VAL A 118 3.19 -30.40 15.41
N SER A 119 4.45 -29.94 15.29
CA SER A 119 5.56 -30.68 14.67
C SER A 119 6.46 -31.34 15.71
#